data_AF-A0AAQ2D7C6-F1
#
_entry.id   AF-A0AAQ2D7C6-F1
#
_cell.length_a   1.000
_cell.length_b   1.000
_cell.length_c   1.000
_cell.angle_alpha   90.00
_cell.angle_beta   90.00
_cell.angle_gamma   90.00
#
_symmetry.space_group_name_H-M   'P 1'
#
loop_
_entity.id
_entity.type
_entity.pdbx_description
1 polymer ?
#
loop_
_entity_poly.entity_id
_entity_poly.type
_entity_poly.pdbx_seq_one_letter_code
_entity_poly.pdbx_strand_id
1 'polypeptide(L)'
;MTSDKLRKLERTRRRTLWALASIHPGDSRALDVLAILDDLGGQERSSSVSTHEPLELNEVRHSVPVKRHHSGIDIVSELDIPEPWRERFLQASIGSTRLPEGPYAFDWEKFLTGWEREMQHLQNHRVAQAATS
;
A
#
# COMPACT_ATOMS: atom_id res chain seq x y z
N MET A 1 2.71 -14.76 -8.17
CA MET A 1 3.41 -14.74 -6.86
C MET A 1 2.67 -15.62 -5.85
N THR A 2 3.35 -16.34 -4.94
CA THR A 2 2.67 -17.07 -3.85
C THR A 2 2.22 -16.12 -2.74
N SER A 3 1.21 -16.49 -1.94
CA SER A 3 0.71 -15.65 -0.84
C SER A 3 1.82 -15.27 0.17
N ASP A 4 2.69 -16.22 0.56
CA ASP A 4 3.80 -15.92 1.48
C ASP A 4 4.82 -14.93 0.91
N LYS A 5 5.08 -15.00 -0.40
CA LYS A 5 5.98 -14.05 -1.08
C LYS A 5 5.37 -12.65 -1.12
N LEU A 6 4.08 -12.55 -1.44
CA LEU A 6 3.35 -11.27 -1.45
C LEU A 6 3.36 -10.64 -0.05
N ARG A 7 3.03 -11.42 0.99
CA ARG A 7 3.08 -10.97 2.39
C ARG A 7 4.46 -10.45 2.79
N LYS A 8 5.54 -11.14 2.39
CA LYS A 8 6.91 -10.70 2.68
C LYS A 8 7.25 -9.40 1.94
N LEU A 9 6.87 -9.30 0.67
CA LEU A 9 7.08 -8.12 -0.16
C LEU A 9 6.38 -6.90 0.45
N GLU A 10 5.09 -7.01 0.73
CA GLU A 10 4.31 -5.88 1.24
C GLU A 10 4.66 -5.51 2.68
N ARG A 11 5.05 -6.48 3.52
CA ARG A 11 5.61 -6.18 4.85
C ARG A 11 6.88 -5.34 4.74
N THR A 12 7.75 -5.67 3.79
CA THR A 12 8.99 -4.93 3.55
C THR A 12 8.65 -3.54 3.04
N ARG A 13 7.78 -3.43 2.03
CA ARG A 13 7.31 -2.15 1.49
C ARG A 13 6.77 -1.24 2.57
N ARG A 14 5.86 -1.74 3.42
CA ARG A 14 5.25 -0.96 4.49
C ARG A 14 6.29 -0.38 5.45
N ARG A 15 7.26 -1.20 5.87
CA ARG A 15 8.36 -0.77 6.75
C ARG A 15 9.25 0.27 6.09
N THR A 16 9.60 0.06 4.83
CA THR A 16 10.46 0.99 4.07
C THR A 16 9.77 2.33 3.83
N LEU A 17 8.48 2.33 3.47
CA LEU A 17 7.70 3.56 3.36
C LEU A 17 7.58 4.30 4.69
N TRP A 18 7.44 3.58 5.80
CA TRP A 18 7.42 4.21 7.12
C TRP A 18 8.77 4.86 7.47
N ALA A 19 9.88 4.19 7.16
CA ALA A 19 11.21 4.78 7.31
C ALA A 19 11.37 6.05 6.47
N LEU A 20 10.91 6.03 5.21
CA LEU A 20 10.98 7.19 4.30
C LEU A 20 10.14 8.38 4.79
N ALA A 21 9.01 8.14 5.47
CA ALA A 21 8.11 9.18 5.94
C ALA A 21 8.77 10.17 6.93
N SER A 22 9.85 9.75 7.60
CA SER A 22 10.60 10.60 8.54
C SER A 22 11.78 11.35 7.89
N ILE A 23 12.00 11.15 6.59
CA ILE A 23 13.12 11.73 5.84
C ILE A 23 12.60 12.81 4.88
N HIS A 24 13.29 13.94 4.84
CA HIS A 24 12.95 15.05 3.95
C HIS A 24 13.46 14.77 2.53
N PRO A 25 12.69 15.12 1.48
CA PRO A 25 13.17 15.04 0.10
C PRO A 25 14.51 15.75 -0.10
N GLY A 26 15.46 15.09 -0.76
CA GLY A 26 16.82 15.60 -1.01
C GLY A 26 17.86 15.23 0.07
N ASP A 27 17.44 14.62 1.17
CA ASP A 27 18.36 14.07 2.18
C ASP A 27 19.02 12.77 1.65
N SER A 28 20.35 12.70 1.73
CA SER A 28 21.11 11.53 1.27
C SER A 28 20.80 10.24 2.04
N ARG A 29 20.25 10.34 3.25
CA ARG A 29 19.75 9.18 4.01
C ARG A 29 18.60 8.45 3.32
N ALA A 30 17.92 9.09 2.36
CA ALA A 30 16.87 8.47 1.58
C ALA A 30 17.39 7.49 0.52
N LEU A 31 18.67 7.57 0.11
CA LEU A 31 19.20 6.82 -1.04
C LEU A 31 19.00 5.30 -0.90
N ASP A 32 19.41 4.73 0.24
CA ASP A 32 19.26 3.29 0.49
C ASP A 32 17.78 2.89 0.59
N VAL A 33 16.95 3.76 1.18
CA VAL A 33 15.51 3.54 1.33
C VAL A 33 14.81 3.53 -0.04
N LEU A 34 15.20 4.43 -0.94
CA LEU A 34 14.70 4.51 -2.31
C LEU A 34 15.11 3.28 -3.13
N ALA A 35 16.38 2.86 -3.03
CA ALA A 35 16.86 1.67 -3.73
C ALA A 35 16.07 0.41 -3.35
N ILE A 36 15.72 0.26 -2.06
CA ILE A 36 14.87 -0.85 -1.60
C ILE A 36 13.45 -0.74 -2.19
N LEU A 37 12.85 0.45 -2.24
CA LEU A 37 11.51 0.63 -2.81
C LEU A 37 11.49 0.36 -4.32
N ASP A 38 12.54 0.71 -5.04
CA ASP A 38 12.68 0.47 -6.47
C ASP A 38 12.85 -1.03 -6.77
N ASP A 39 13.67 -1.74 -5.97
CA ASP A 39 13.80 -3.21 -6.05
C ASP A 39 12.45 -3.90 -5.80
N LEU A 40 11.71 -3.49 -4.77
CA LEU A 40 10.37 -4.01 -4.49
C LEU A 40 9.40 -3.79 -5.66
N GLY A 41 9.44 -2.62 -6.30
CA GLY A 41 8.65 -2.33 -7.51
C GLY A 41 9.05 -3.22 -8.68
N GLY A 42 10.34 -3.50 -8.85
CA GLY A 42 10.86 -4.43 -9.85
C GLY A 42 10.43 -5.87 -9.61
N GLN A 43 10.47 -6.33 -8.36
CA GLN A 43 10.01 -7.67 -7.96
C GLN A 43 8.50 -7.86 -8.18
N GLU A 44 7.69 -6.85 -7.90
CA GLU A 44 6.24 -6.87 -8.13
C GLU A 44 5.92 -7.02 -9.62
N ARG A 45 6.52 -6.18 -10.47
CA ARG A 45 6.37 -6.25 -11.95
C ARG A 45 6.90 -7.55 -12.55
N SER A 46 7.94 -8.11 -11.96
CA SER A 46 8.53 -9.38 -12.42
C SER A 46 7.73 -10.60 -11.94
N SER A 47 6.97 -10.45 -10.85
CA SER A 47 6.17 -11.53 -10.24
C SER A 47 4.73 -11.59 -10.73
N SER A 48 4.25 -10.56 -11.43
CA SER A 48 3.00 -10.56 -12.18
C SER A 48 3.14 -11.45 -13.42
N VAL A 49 3.04 -12.76 -13.21
CA VAL A 49 2.81 -13.75 -14.28
C VAL A 49 1.39 -13.59 -14.88
N SER A 50 0.54 -12.79 -14.24
CA SER A 50 -0.78 -12.40 -14.71
C SER A 50 -0.69 -11.16 -15.59
N THR A 51 -1.36 -11.18 -16.75
CA THR A 51 -1.42 -10.15 -17.80
C THR A 51 -2.04 -8.82 -17.37
N HIS A 52 -2.40 -8.66 -16.09
CA HIS A 52 -3.03 -7.45 -15.58
C HIS A 52 -2.10 -6.80 -14.55
N GLU A 53 -1.71 -5.56 -14.83
CA GLU A 53 -1.12 -4.68 -13.83
C GLU A 53 -2.06 -4.58 -12.61
N PRO A 54 -1.53 -4.41 -11.39
CA PRO A 54 -2.35 -4.06 -10.23
C PRO A 54 -3.30 -2.92 -10.57
N LEU A 55 -4.54 -2.99 -10.09
CA LEU A 55 -5.49 -1.87 -10.22
C LEU A 55 -4.84 -0.58 -9.70
N GLU A 56 -5.08 0.51 -10.39
CA GLU A 56 -4.65 1.83 -9.92
C GLU A 56 -5.42 2.22 -8.65
N LEU A 57 -4.87 3.15 -7.86
CA LEU A 57 -5.44 3.55 -6.57
C LEU A 57 -6.92 3.96 -6.67
N ASN A 58 -7.27 4.71 -7.72
CA ASN A 58 -8.64 5.14 -7.94
C ASN A 58 -9.52 3.99 -8.42
N GLU A 59 -9.01 3.04 -9.19
CA GLU A 59 -9.80 1.89 -9.62
C GLU A 59 -10.16 0.99 -8.44
N VAL A 60 -9.19 0.69 -7.56
CA VAL A 60 -9.45 -0.14 -6.37
C VAL A 60 -10.38 0.55 -5.38
N ARG A 61 -10.32 1.89 -5.28
CA ARG A 61 -11.24 2.67 -4.44
C ARG A 61 -12.69 2.42 -4.83
N HIS A 62 -12.98 2.40 -6.14
CA HIS A 62 -14.34 2.23 -6.64
C HIS A 62 -14.75 0.76 -6.81
N SER A 63 -13.81 -0.18 -6.81
CA SER A 63 -14.10 -1.61 -6.99
C SER A 63 -14.50 -2.33 -5.72
N VAL A 64 -14.11 -1.83 -4.54
CA VAL A 64 -14.36 -2.50 -3.25
C VAL A 64 -15.72 -2.07 -2.68
N PRO A 65 -16.71 -2.98 -2.57
CA PRO A 65 -18.03 -2.64 -2.08
C PRO A 65 -18.04 -2.40 -0.57
N VAL A 66 -18.71 -1.33 -0.17
CA VAL A 66 -19.04 -1.05 1.24
C VAL A 66 -20.37 -1.72 1.59
N LYS A 67 -20.40 -2.43 2.72
CA LYS A 67 -21.58 -3.14 3.22
C LYS A 67 -21.97 -2.57 4.58
N ARG A 68 -23.26 -2.24 4.74
CA ARG A 68 -23.82 -1.85 6.05
C ARG A 68 -23.96 -3.08 6.93
N HIS A 69 -23.21 -3.14 8.01
CA HIS A 69 -23.33 -4.22 9.01
C HIS A 69 -24.59 -4.02 9.87
N HIS A 70 -25.10 -5.10 10.47
CA HIS A 70 -26.31 -5.06 11.32
C HIS A 70 -26.12 -4.20 12.59
N SER A 71 -24.87 -3.97 13.01
CA SER A 71 -24.54 -3.04 14.09
C SER A 71 -24.68 -1.56 13.70
N GLY A 72 -24.97 -1.26 12.43
CA GLY A 72 -25.03 0.10 11.89
C GLY A 72 -23.68 0.65 11.38
N ILE A 73 -22.59 -0.10 11.56
CA ILE A 73 -21.24 0.30 11.11
C ILE A 73 -21.00 -0.19 9.67
N ASP A 74 -20.40 0.65 8.84
CA ASP A 74 -20.01 0.27 7.48
C ASP A 74 -18.68 -0.49 7.47
N ILE A 75 -18.66 -1.63 6.77
CA ILE A 75 -17.49 -2.52 6.64
C ILE A 75 -17.16 -2.79 5.17
N VAL A 76 -15.92 -3.19 4.91
CA VAL A 76 -15.52 -3.80 3.63
C VAL A 76 -15.13 -5.26 3.85
N SER A 77 -15.42 -6.11 2.87
CA SER A 77 -15.00 -7.51 2.90
C SER A 77 -13.56 -7.61 2.41
N GLU A 78 -12.68 -8.26 3.18
CA GLU A 78 -11.29 -8.49 2.75
C GLU A 78 -11.21 -9.36 1.49
N LEU A 79 -12.18 -10.24 1.27
CA LEU A 79 -12.24 -11.08 0.07
C LEU A 79 -12.57 -10.28 -1.19
N ASP A 80 -13.22 -9.13 -1.04
CA ASP A 80 -13.61 -8.26 -2.15
C ASP A 80 -12.50 -7.25 -2.50
N ILE A 81 -11.41 -7.18 -1.70
CA ILE A 81 -10.24 -6.37 -1.99
C ILE A 81 -9.29 -7.16 -2.91
N PRO A 82 -9.00 -6.66 -4.12
CA PRO A 82 -8.09 -7.35 -5.03
C PRO A 82 -6.64 -7.29 -4.53
N GLU A 83 -5.86 -8.32 -4.85
CA GLU A 83 -4.41 -8.24 -4.65
C GLU A 83 -3.77 -7.30 -5.67
N PRO A 84 -2.70 -6.57 -5.29
CA PRO A 84 -1.97 -6.60 -4.02
C PRO A 84 -2.55 -5.68 -2.93
N TRP A 85 -3.65 -4.98 -3.21
CA TRP A 85 -4.20 -3.97 -2.30
C TRP A 85 -4.68 -4.54 -0.97
N ARG A 86 -5.21 -5.76 -0.98
CA ARG A 86 -5.57 -6.47 0.24
C ARG A 86 -4.37 -6.63 1.16
N GLU A 87 -3.27 -7.19 0.67
CA GLU A 87 -2.08 -7.37 1.50
C GLU A 87 -1.48 -6.03 1.93
N ARG A 88 -1.44 -5.01 1.05
CA ARG A 88 -1.00 -3.65 1.41
C ARG A 88 -1.82 -3.08 2.57
N PHE A 89 -3.14 -3.20 2.53
CA PHE A 89 -4.04 -2.76 3.58
C PHE A 89 -3.82 -3.53 4.89
N LEU A 90 -3.70 -4.86 4.81
CA LEU A 90 -3.45 -5.71 5.98
C LEU A 90 -2.14 -5.34 6.69
N GLN A 91 -1.06 -5.10 5.94
CA GLN A 91 0.22 -4.68 6.52
C GLN A 91 0.16 -3.27 7.12
N ALA A 92 -0.64 -2.36 6.57
CA ALA A 92 -0.84 -1.02 7.10
C ALA A 92 -1.78 -0.97 8.33
N SER A 93 -2.65 -1.97 8.48
CA SER A 93 -3.71 -2.01 9.49
C SER A 93 -3.47 -3.02 10.61
N ILE A 94 -2.21 -3.43 10.81
CA ILE A 94 -1.84 -4.35 11.89
C ILE A 94 -2.21 -3.71 13.24
N GLY A 95 -3.07 -4.38 13.99
CA GLY A 95 -3.54 -3.92 15.30
C GLY A 95 -4.78 -3.01 15.26
N SER A 96 -5.32 -2.71 14.08
CA SER A 96 -6.58 -1.96 13.96
C SER A 96 -7.77 -2.77 14.49
N THR A 97 -8.75 -2.07 15.08
CA THR A 97 -10.03 -2.66 15.49
C THR A 97 -10.87 -3.01 14.25
N ARG A 98 -11.56 -4.15 14.28
CA ARG A 98 -12.40 -4.64 13.18
C ARG A 98 -13.52 -5.52 13.72
N LEU A 99 -14.53 -5.77 12.88
CA LEU A 99 -15.52 -6.81 13.13
C LEU A 99 -15.04 -8.16 12.57
N PRO A 100 -15.62 -9.30 13.03
CA PRO A 100 -15.37 -10.60 12.42
C PRO A 100 -15.62 -10.62 10.90
N GLU A 101 -16.65 -9.92 10.45
CA GLU A 101 -17.09 -9.85 9.05
C GLU A 101 -16.19 -8.99 8.17
N GLY A 102 -15.37 -8.10 8.76
CA GLY A 102 -14.44 -7.28 8.01
C GLY A 102 -13.92 -6.03 8.75
N PRO A 103 -12.88 -5.39 8.20
CA PRO A 103 -12.44 -4.06 8.62
C PRO A 103 -13.52 -3.00 8.40
N TYR A 104 -13.43 -1.91 9.16
CA TYR A 104 -14.28 -0.76 8.95
C TYR A 104 -14.00 -0.12 7.60
N ALA A 105 -15.06 0.28 6.88
CA ALA A 105 -14.93 0.98 5.60
C ALA A 105 -14.15 2.29 5.76
N PHE A 106 -14.27 2.95 6.91
CA PHE A 106 -13.48 4.12 7.26
C PHE A 106 -11.97 3.84 7.29
N ASP A 107 -11.53 2.70 7.82
CA ASP A 107 -10.10 2.35 7.87
C ASP A 107 -9.55 2.06 6.47
N TRP A 108 -10.36 1.45 5.62
CA TRP A 108 -10.03 1.27 4.21
C TRP A 108 -9.84 2.61 3.48
N GLU A 109 -10.78 3.54 3.61
CA GLU A 109 -10.68 4.89 3.02
C GLU A 109 -9.48 5.69 3.55
N LYS A 110 -9.23 5.57 4.86
CA LYS A 110 -8.07 6.17 5.52
C LYS A 110 -6.77 5.61 4.97
N PHE A 111 -6.69 4.29 4.77
CA PHE A 111 -5.54 3.64 4.15
C PHE A 111 -5.29 4.15 2.74
N LEU A 112 -6.31 4.21 1.87
CA LEU A 112 -6.16 4.68 0.49
C LEU A 112 -5.64 6.13 0.44
N THR A 113 -6.19 7.00 1.28
CA THR A 113 -5.75 8.40 1.40
C THR A 113 -4.32 8.50 1.93
N GLY A 114 -3.95 7.67 2.90
CA GLY A 114 -2.58 7.60 3.43
C GLY A 114 -1.59 7.13 2.36
N TRP A 115 -1.96 6.10 1.61
CA TRP A 115 -1.15 5.56 0.52
C TRP A 115 -0.85 6.61 -0.55
N GLU A 116 -1.85 7.38 -0.99
CA GLU A 116 -1.67 8.47 -1.95
C GLU A 116 -0.61 9.47 -1.50
N ARG A 117 -0.69 9.90 -0.24
CA ARG A 117 0.27 10.84 0.36
C ARG A 117 1.68 10.25 0.44
N GLU A 118 1.78 8.96 0.77
CA GLU A 118 3.06 8.25 0.81
C GLU A 118 3.69 8.13 -0.57
N MET A 119 2.90 7.84 -1.61
CA MET A 119 3.38 7.79 -2.99
C MET A 119 3.80 9.18 -3.49
N GLN A 120 3.07 10.23 -3.13
CA GLN A 120 3.47 11.61 -3.43
C GLN A 120 4.80 11.97 -2.74
N HIS A 121 4.98 11.59 -1.48
CA HIS A 121 6.23 11.82 -0.76
C HIS A 121 7.41 11.07 -1.39
N LEU A 122 7.21 9.81 -1.77
CA LEU A 122 8.18 9.02 -2.52
C LEU A 122 8.56 9.71 -3.86
N GLN A 123 7.57 10.22 -4.59
CA GLN A 123 7.83 10.93 -5.83
C GLN A 123 8.65 12.21 -5.60
N ASN A 124 8.36 12.97 -4.54
CA ASN A 124 9.14 14.16 -4.19
C ASN A 124 10.60 13.83 -3.90
N HIS A 125 10.88 12.71 -3.22
CA HIS A 125 12.24 12.21 -3.01
C HIS A 125 12.96 11.90 -4.33
N ARG A 126 12.29 11.21 -5.25
CA ARG A 126 12.86 10.90 -6.58
C ARG A 126 13.17 12.15 -7.40
N VAL A 127 12.28 13.13 -7.38
CA VAL A 127 12.51 14.42 -8.05
C VAL A 127 13.70 15.16 -7.45
N ALA A 128 13.80 15.19 -6.11
CA ALA A 128 14.92 15.84 -5.44
C ALA A 128 16.27 15.15 -5.76
N GLN A 129 16.30 13.82 -5.81
CA GLN A 129 17.50 13.05 -6.18
C GLN A 129 17.95 13.33 -7.61
N ALA A 130 17.01 13.38 -8.56
CA ALA A 130 17.29 13.68 -9.95
C ALA A 130 17.82 15.11 -10.16
N ALA A 131 17.41 16.08 -9.33
CA ALA A 131 17.93 17.44 -9.37
C ALA A 131 19.35 17.58 -8.80
N THR A 132 19.81 16.61 -8.00
CA THR A 132 21.15 16.58 -7.38
C THR A 132 22.15 15.67 -8.10
N SER A 133 21.73 14.96 -9.15
CA SER A 133 22.56 14.03 -9.94
C SER A 133 23.10 14.71 -11.20
#